data_AF-A0A947CRM2-F1
#
_entry.id   AF-A0A947CRM2-F1
#
_cell.length_a   1.000
_cell.length_b   1.000
_cell.length_c   1.000
_cell.angle_alpha   90.00
_cell.angle_beta   90.00
_cell.angle_gamma   90.00
#
_symmetry.space_group_name_H-M   'P 1'
#
loop_
_entity.id
_entity.type
_entity.pdbx_description
1 polymer ?
#
loop_
_entity_poly.entity_id
_entity_poly.type
_entity_poly.pdbx_seq_one_letter_code
_entity_poly.pdbx_strand_id
1 'polypeptide(L)'
;MPIAGEASLVASLTARPPEGGGIGSGLEPAWAIEWRADLLGEPPSDGSAVFENRASIYTLRSRAEGGEGPDAPAERKQRLVGAVAAFDLVDLEANRDLESDLLARVPPERRLISWHGRAATLAELRRRFETMAATPARWYKLIPHAEKPSDGIEALALLDALGRDDVI
;
A
#
# COMPACT_ATOMS: atom_id res chain seq x y z
N MET A 1 -3.28 -13.24 10.51
CA MET A 1 -4.24 -12.69 9.53
C MET A 1 -5.15 -11.74 10.29
N PRO A 2 -5.55 -10.60 9.71
CA PRO A 2 -6.52 -9.71 10.33
C PRO A 2 -7.83 -10.47 10.64
N ILE A 3 -8.50 -10.12 11.74
CA ILE A 3 -9.77 -10.74 12.13
C ILE A 3 -10.87 -10.09 11.26
N ALA A 4 -11.69 -10.92 10.61
CA ALA A 4 -12.79 -10.43 9.77
C ALA A 4 -13.74 -9.57 10.62
N GLY A 5 -13.96 -8.32 10.20
CA GLY A 5 -14.82 -7.35 10.89
C GLY A 5 -14.11 -6.41 11.86
N GLU A 6 -12.78 -6.54 12.05
CA GLU A 6 -11.99 -5.60 12.86
C GLU A 6 -11.01 -4.79 12.01
N ALA A 7 -10.93 -3.48 12.29
CA ALA A 7 -9.92 -2.63 11.67
C ALA A 7 -8.53 -3.03 12.18
N SER A 8 -7.61 -3.29 11.25
CA SER A 8 -6.21 -3.59 11.56
C SER A 8 -5.34 -2.36 11.41
N LEU A 9 -4.39 -2.15 12.33
CA LEU A 9 -3.46 -1.04 12.24
C LEU A 9 -2.28 -1.38 11.32
N VAL A 10 -1.93 -0.44 10.45
CA VAL A 10 -0.69 -0.45 9.67
C VAL A 10 0.15 0.73 10.13
N ALA A 11 1.40 0.49 10.53
CA ALA A 11 2.34 1.55 10.91
C ALA A 11 3.33 1.81 9.78
N SER A 12 3.51 3.08 9.39
CA SER A 12 4.44 3.47 8.32
C SER A 12 5.78 3.94 8.89
N LEU A 13 6.85 3.26 8.50
CA LEU A 13 8.23 3.71 8.71
C LEU A 13 8.58 4.77 7.66
N THR A 14 8.84 5.99 8.11
CA THR A 14 9.27 7.13 7.27
C THR A 14 10.69 7.60 7.59
N ALA A 15 11.29 7.11 8.69
CA ALA A 15 12.69 7.29 9.05
C ALA A 15 13.30 5.93 9.44
N ARG A 16 14.60 5.76 9.19
CA ARG A 16 15.30 4.52 9.55
C ARG A 16 15.35 4.39 11.08
N PRO A 17 15.04 3.21 11.64
CA PRO A 17 15.32 2.95 13.04
C PRO A 17 16.85 3.00 13.29
N PRO A 18 17.28 3.32 14.52
CA PRO A 18 18.69 3.27 14.90
C PRO A 18 19.30 1.89 14.61
N GLU A 19 20.58 1.84 14.22
CA GLU A 19 21.26 0.56 13.95
C GLU A 19 21.18 -0.39 15.16
N GLY A 20 20.75 -1.63 14.90
CA GLY A 20 20.57 -2.66 15.93
C GLY A 20 19.34 -2.48 16.84
N GLY A 21 18.53 -1.44 16.63
CA GLY A 21 17.25 -1.26 17.30
C GLY A 21 16.08 -1.81 16.49
N GLY A 22 15.24 -2.63 17.11
CA GLY A 22 13.90 -2.93 16.58
C GLY A 22 13.04 -1.66 16.54
N ILE A 23 11.83 -1.74 15.98
CA ILE A 23 10.92 -0.58 15.88
C ILE A 23 10.34 -0.15 17.24
N GLY A 24 10.73 -0.85 18.31
CA GLY A 24 10.32 -0.59 19.68
C GLY A 24 8.90 -1.13 19.95
N SER A 25 8.64 -1.49 21.19
CA SER A 25 7.34 -2.01 21.68
C SER A 25 6.18 -1.01 21.60
N GLY A 26 6.36 0.14 20.94
CA GLY A 26 5.33 1.18 20.79
C GLY A 26 4.33 0.92 19.66
N LEU A 27 4.58 -0.09 18.81
CA LEU A 27 3.75 -0.43 17.65
C LEU A 27 2.85 -1.65 17.89
N GLU A 28 2.58 -1.99 19.15
CA GLU A 28 1.94 -3.24 19.56
C GLU A 28 0.47 -3.47 19.14
N PRO A 29 -0.29 -2.56 18.50
CA PRO A 29 -1.47 -2.98 17.75
C PRO A 29 -1.24 -3.12 16.25
N ALA A 30 -0.06 -2.79 15.71
CA ALA A 30 0.19 -2.84 14.27
C ALA A 30 0.26 -4.29 13.78
N TRP A 31 -0.70 -4.66 12.93
CA TRP A 31 -0.72 -5.93 12.22
C TRP A 31 0.37 -5.97 11.13
N ALA A 32 0.59 -4.83 10.48
CA ALA A 32 1.59 -4.68 9.44
C ALA A 32 2.43 -3.42 9.60
N ILE A 33 3.61 -3.47 9.00
CA ILE A 33 4.58 -2.39 8.93
C ILE A 33 4.78 -2.03 7.46
N GLU A 34 4.49 -0.79 7.10
CA GLU A 34 4.77 -0.21 5.79
C GLU A 34 6.18 0.39 5.78
N TRP A 35 7.04 -0.10 4.89
CA TRP A 35 8.33 0.48 4.57
C TRP A 35 8.18 1.48 3.42
N ARG A 36 8.30 2.78 3.72
CA ARG A 36 8.29 3.86 2.71
C ARG A 36 9.64 3.92 1.99
N ALA A 37 9.82 3.06 1.00
CA ALA A 37 11.04 2.89 0.24
C ALA A 37 11.44 4.12 -0.58
N ASP A 38 10.48 4.99 -0.87
CA ASP A 38 10.73 6.30 -1.46
C ASP A 38 11.50 7.24 -0.53
N LEU A 39 11.39 7.06 0.79
CA LEU A 39 12.09 7.86 1.80
C LEU A 39 13.31 7.13 2.40
N LEU A 40 13.20 5.81 2.58
CA LEU A 40 14.19 5.00 3.29
C LEU A 40 15.22 4.33 2.38
N GLY A 41 14.94 4.29 1.07
CA GLY A 41 15.66 3.45 0.12
C GLY A 41 15.32 1.96 0.29
N GLU A 42 16.24 1.10 -0.15
CA GLU A 42 16.11 -0.35 0.00
C GLU A 42 16.21 -0.79 1.47
N PRO A 43 15.45 -1.83 1.87
CA PRO A 43 15.56 -2.39 3.21
C PRO A 43 16.95 -2.99 3.44
N PRO A 44 17.39 -3.10 4.71
CA PRO A 44 18.58 -3.86 5.04
C PRO A 44 18.38 -5.35 4.70
N SER A 45 19.47 -6.02 4.33
CA SER A 45 19.45 -7.42 3.85
C SER A 45 18.96 -8.44 4.89
N ASP A 46 18.93 -8.07 6.17
CA ASP A 46 18.49 -8.85 7.33
C ASP A 46 17.14 -8.37 7.91
N GLY A 47 16.33 -7.67 7.09
CA GLY A 47 15.11 -6.93 7.47
C GLY A 47 14.04 -7.67 8.31
N SER A 48 14.18 -8.97 8.57
CA SER A 48 13.34 -9.72 9.50
C SER A 48 13.32 -9.15 10.93
N ALA A 49 14.42 -8.53 11.38
CA ALA A 49 14.47 -7.92 12.71
C ALA A 49 13.61 -6.65 12.79
N VAL A 50 13.44 -5.93 11.67
CA VAL A 50 12.59 -4.73 11.63
C VAL A 50 11.13 -5.13 11.79
N PHE A 51 10.67 -6.21 11.17
CA PHE A 51 9.23 -6.48 11.14
C PHE A 51 8.69 -7.27 12.34
N GLU A 52 9.54 -7.84 13.19
CA GLU A 52 9.15 -8.47 14.48
C GLU A 52 7.95 -9.44 14.36
N ASN A 53 7.90 -10.25 13.29
CA ASN A 53 6.80 -11.18 12.93
C ASN A 53 5.49 -10.54 12.44
N ARG A 54 5.46 -9.24 12.21
CA ARG A 54 4.33 -8.52 11.58
C ARG A 54 4.41 -8.65 10.06
N ALA A 55 3.26 -8.48 9.40
CA ALA A 55 3.26 -8.41 7.94
C ALA A 55 4.03 -7.17 7.46
N SER A 56 4.69 -7.30 6.32
CA SER A 56 5.56 -6.26 5.76
C SER A 56 5.01 -5.76 4.41
N ILE A 57 4.95 -4.44 4.25
CA ILE A 57 4.45 -3.78 3.03
C ILE A 57 5.55 -2.91 2.46
N TYR A 58 5.94 -3.15 1.22
CA TYR A 58 6.85 -2.27 0.48
C TYR A 58 6.06 -1.22 -0.28
N THR A 59 6.27 0.07 0.04
CA THR A 59 5.62 1.18 -0.64
C THR A 59 6.66 2.10 -1.27
N LEU A 60 6.63 2.20 -2.59
CA LEU A 60 7.46 3.14 -3.36
C LEU A 60 6.59 4.28 -3.88
N ARG A 61 6.10 5.14 -2.98
CA ARG A 61 5.12 6.18 -3.34
C ARG A 61 5.75 7.18 -4.31
N SER A 62 5.11 7.41 -5.45
CA SER A 62 5.56 8.34 -6.46
C SER A 62 5.21 9.79 -6.12
N ARG A 63 5.88 10.74 -6.77
CA ARG A 63 5.57 12.18 -6.65
C ARG A 63 4.15 12.52 -7.06
N ALA A 64 3.61 11.85 -8.08
CA ALA A 64 2.24 12.04 -8.54
C ALA A 64 1.20 11.70 -7.44
N GLU A 65 1.57 10.81 -6.52
CA GLU A 65 0.76 10.39 -5.38
C GLU A 65 1.33 10.88 -4.03
N GLY A 66 2.22 11.88 -4.04
CA GLY A 66 2.71 12.58 -2.84
C GLY A 66 3.91 11.97 -2.12
N GLY A 67 4.70 11.12 -2.78
CA GLY A 67 5.97 10.56 -2.28
C GLY A 67 7.20 11.05 -3.04
N GLU A 68 8.33 10.39 -2.81
CA GLU A 68 9.63 10.75 -3.41
C GLU A 68 10.21 9.66 -4.33
N GLY A 69 9.36 8.71 -4.75
CA GLY A 69 9.77 7.58 -5.57
C GLY A 69 10.22 7.98 -6.98
N PRO A 70 11.01 7.13 -7.66
CA PRO A 70 11.55 7.43 -8.97
C PRO A 70 10.45 7.54 -10.03
N ASP A 71 10.61 8.52 -10.91
CA ASP A 71 9.72 8.71 -12.08
C ASP A 71 10.09 7.76 -13.23
N ALA A 72 11.35 7.33 -13.30
CA ALA A 72 11.85 6.44 -14.35
C ALA A 72 11.20 5.04 -14.28
N PRO A 73 10.45 4.59 -15.32
CA PRO A 73 9.72 3.32 -15.27
C PRO A 73 10.60 2.10 -15.03
N ALA A 74 11.78 2.04 -15.66
CA ALA A 74 12.68 0.89 -15.52
C ALA A 74 13.24 0.73 -14.10
N GLU A 75 13.68 1.84 -13.48
CA GLU A 75 14.17 1.85 -12.10
C GLU A 75 13.06 1.45 -11.13
N ARG A 76 11.87 2.07 -11.27
CA ARG A 76 10.71 1.75 -10.45
C ARG A 76 10.35 0.27 -10.53
N LYS A 77 10.23 -0.28 -11.74
CA LYS A 77 9.91 -1.69 -11.97
C LYS A 77 10.96 -2.60 -11.33
N GLN A 78 12.25 -2.30 -11.49
CA GLN A 78 13.31 -3.09 -10.86
C GLN A 78 13.17 -3.15 -9.35
N ARG A 79 12.87 -2.01 -8.71
CA ARG A 79 12.69 -1.92 -7.25
C ARG A 79 11.45 -2.68 -6.78
N LEU A 80 10.30 -2.50 -7.45
CA LEU A 80 9.06 -3.22 -7.12
C LEU A 80 9.22 -4.74 -7.26
N VAL A 81 9.89 -5.21 -8.31
CA VAL A 81 10.19 -6.65 -8.51
C VAL A 81 11.17 -7.17 -7.46
N GLY A 82 12.18 -6.38 -7.09
CA GLY A 82 13.14 -6.74 -6.04
C GLY A 82 12.47 -6.92 -4.67
N ALA A 83 11.50 -6.06 -4.34
CA ALA A 83 10.78 -6.10 -3.09
C ALA A 83 9.99 -7.39 -2.86
N VAL A 84 9.59 -8.09 -3.94
CA VAL A 84 8.85 -9.36 -3.84
C VAL A 84 9.62 -10.39 -3.01
N ALA A 85 10.95 -10.40 -3.03
CA ALA A 85 11.71 -11.37 -2.25
C ALA A 85 11.72 -11.10 -0.74
N ALA A 86 11.52 -9.84 -0.33
CA ALA A 86 11.74 -9.38 1.05
C ALA A 86 10.47 -8.97 1.80
N PHE A 87 9.36 -8.76 1.08
CA PHE A 87 8.11 -8.28 1.67
C PHE A 87 6.92 -9.22 1.39
N ASP A 88 5.96 -9.21 2.30
CA ASP A 88 4.70 -9.94 2.17
C ASP A 88 3.79 -9.30 1.12
N LEU A 89 3.79 -7.96 1.08
CA LEU A 89 3.00 -7.16 0.16
C LEU A 89 3.87 -6.10 -0.53
N VAL A 90 3.55 -5.84 -1.79
CA VAL A 90 4.10 -4.74 -2.60
C VAL A 90 2.95 -3.83 -3.00
N ASP A 91 3.05 -2.55 -2.65
CA ASP A 91 2.11 -1.52 -3.07
C ASP A 91 2.36 -1.15 -4.54
N LEU A 92 1.33 -1.33 -5.37
CA LEU A 92 1.31 -1.00 -6.79
C LEU A 92 0.31 0.14 -7.01
N GLU A 93 0.78 1.27 -7.53
CA GLU A 93 -0.09 2.41 -7.83
C GLU A 93 -0.92 2.12 -9.08
N ALA A 94 -2.25 2.15 -8.93
CA ALA A 94 -3.21 1.73 -9.94
C ALA A 94 -3.07 2.48 -11.27
N ASN A 95 -2.59 3.72 -11.24
CA ASN A 95 -2.45 4.55 -12.44
C ASN A 95 -1.19 4.23 -13.25
N ARG A 96 -0.23 3.46 -12.71
CA ARG A 96 1.12 3.36 -13.29
C ARG A 96 1.85 2.03 -13.18
N ASP A 97 1.41 1.12 -12.30
CA ASP A 97 2.13 -0.12 -11.97
C ASP A 97 1.36 -1.39 -12.37
N LEU A 98 0.34 -1.25 -13.23
CA LEU A 98 -0.53 -2.35 -13.66
C LEU A 98 -0.18 -2.89 -15.05
N GLU A 99 1.01 -2.58 -15.57
CA GLU A 99 1.49 -3.18 -16.82
C GLU A 99 1.77 -4.69 -16.68
N SER A 100 1.53 -5.43 -17.76
CA SER A 100 1.51 -6.90 -17.75
C SER A 100 2.85 -7.54 -17.37
N ASP A 101 3.96 -6.91 -17.70
CA ASP A 101 5.31 -7.40 -17.43
C ASP A 101 5.74 -7.21 -15.96
N LEU A 102 5.22 -6.20 -15.26
CA LEU A 102 5.34 -6.05 -13.81
C LEU A 102 4.39 -7.02 -13.09
N LEU A 103 3.12 -7.09 -13.53
CA LEU A 103 2.14 -8.01 -12.93
C LEU A 103 2.54 -9.48 -13.08
N ALA A 104 3.24 -9.86 -14.15
CA ALA A 104 3.78 -11.22 -14.29
C ALA A 104 4.86 -11.57 -13.24
N ARG A 105 5.44 -10.56 -12.57
CA ARG A 105 6.53 -10.71 -11.60
C ARG A 105 6.10 -10.50 -10.15
N VAL A 106 5.01 -9.78 -9.92
CA VAL A 106 4.38 -9.61 -8.60
C VAL A 106 3.08 -10.42 -8.61
N PRO A 107 2.99 -11.59 -7.96
CA PRO A 107 1.80 -12.43 -8.02
C PRO A 107 0.62 -11.81 -7.23
N PRO A 108 -0.65 -12.11 -7.58
CA PRO A 108 -1.83 -11.45 -7.01
C PRO A 108 -1.86 -11.40 -5.48
N GLU A 109 -1.47 -12.48 -4.80
CA GLU A 109 -1.46 -12.62 -3.35
C GLU A 109 -0.45 -11.71 -2.63
N ARG A 110 0.46 -11.09 -3.38
CA ARG A 110 1.44 -10.09 -2.89
C ARG A 110 1.11 -8.67 -3.31
N ARG A 111 0.04 -8.43 -4.06
CA ARG A 111 -0.33 -7.10 -4.53
C ARG A 111 -1.22 -6.40 -3.52
N LEU A 112 -0.84 -5.19 -3.15
CA LEU A 112 -1.74 -4.17 -2.65
C LEU A 112 -1.86 -3.13 -3.75
N ILE A 113 -3.03 -2.98 -4.39
CA ILE A 113 -3.21 -1.97 -5.44
C ILE A 113 -3.73 -0.69 -4.79
N SER A 114 -2.98 0.40 -4.84
CA SER A 114 -3.37 1.68 -4.25
C SER A 114 -3.74 2.74 -5.27
N TRP A 115 -4.57 3.69 -4.85
CA TRP A 115 -4.84 4.91 -5.59
C TRP A 115 -4.95 6.08 -4.63
N HIS A 116 -4.19 7.14 -4.89
CA HIS A 116 -4.33 8.45 -4.24
C HIS A 116 -4.86 9.47 -5.24
N GLY A 117 -5.78 10.32 -4.81
CA GLY A 117 -6.26 11.40 -5.65
C GLY A 117 -7.32 12.26 -4.99
N ARG A 118 -7.84 13.24 -5.72
CA ARG A 118 -8.83 14.19 -5.19
C ARG A 118 -10.11 13.48 -4.74
N ALA A 119 -10.78 14.05 -3.73
CA ALA A 119 -12.13 13.66 -3.34
C ALA A 119 -13.03 13.51 -4.57
N ALA A 120 -13.80 12.44 -4.57
CA ALA A 120 -14.68 12.01 -5.64
C ALA A 120 -16.03 11.62 -5.03
N THR A 121 -17.09 11.80 -5.80
CA THR A 121 -18.42 11.28 -5.45
C THR A 121 -18.39 9.75 -5.35
N LEU A 122 -19.36 9.14 -4.66
CA LEU A 122 -19.51 7.68 -4.59
C LEU A 122 -19.47 7.02 -5.98
N ALA A 123 -20.14 7.61 -6.98
CA ALA A 123 -20.14 7.09 -8.35
C ALA A 123 -18.75 7.11 -9.00
N GLU A 124 -17.95 8.14 -8.73
CA GLU A 124 -16.58 8.24 -9.23
C GLU A 124 -15.63 7.27 -8.52
N LEU A 125 -15.74 7.16 -7.20
CA LEU A 125 -14.99 6.21 -6.39
C LEU A 125 -15.30 4.77 -6.80
N ARG A 126 -16.57 4.46 -7.07
CA ARG A 126 -16.99 3.14 -7.57
C ARG A 126 -16.34 2.80 -8.90
N ARG A 127 -16.38 3.71 -9.87
CA ARG A 127 -15.71 3.52 -11.19
C ARG A 127 -14.20 3.35 -11.04
N ARG A 128 -13.59 4.10 -10.13
CA ARG A 128 -12.15 3.98 -9.81
C ARG A 128 -11.85 2.59 -9.26
N PHE A 129 -12.62 2.14 -8.27
CA PHE A 129 -12.47 0.80 -7.70
C PHE A 129 -12.68 -0.30 -8.75
N GLU A 130 -13.71 -0.20 -9.59
CA GLU A 130 -13.95 -1.17 -10.67
C GLU A 130 -12.75 -1.27 -11.63
N THR A 131 -12.08 -0.16 -11.90
CA THR A 131 -10.87 -0.13 -12.72
C THR A 131 -9.70 -0.82 -12.02
N MET A 132 -9.51 -0.57 -10.71
CA MET A 132 -8.48 -1.24 -9.90
C MET A 132 -8.73 -2.75 -9.82
N ALA A 133 -9.97 -3.15 -9.52
CA ALA A 133 -10.41 -4.52 -9.32
C ALA A 133 -10.43 -5.37 -10.59
N ALA A 134 -10.29 -4.75 -11.77
CA ALA A 134 -10.03 -5.48 -13.02
C ALA A 134 -8.67 -6.21 -12.99
N THR A 135 -7.75 -5.78 -12.13
CA THR A 135 -6.47 -6.47 -11.88
C THR A 135 -6.54 -7.23 -10.55
N PRO A 136 -6.41 -8.57 -10.54
CA PRO A 136 -6.44 -9.34 -9.30
C PRO A 136 -5.34 -8.90 -8.32
N ALA A 137 -5.72 -8.64 -7.08
CA ALA A 137 -4.82 -8.31 -5.99
C ALA A 137 -5.35 -8.88 -4.67
N ARG A 138 -4.50 -8.87 -3.64
CA ARG A 138 -4.90 -9.26 -2.29
C ARG A 138 -5.64 -8.16 -1.54
N TRP A 139 -5.26 -6.91 -1.80
CA TRP A 139 -5.85 -5.72 -1.18
C TRP A 139 -5.98 -4.60 -2.20
N TYR A 140 -7.03 -3.79 -2.06
CA TYR A 140 -7.24 -2.55 -2.80
C TYR A 140 -7.33 -1.39 -1.82
N LYS A 141 -6.55 -0.32 -2.05
CA LYS A 141 -6.45 0.83 -1.15
C LYS A 141 -6.86 2.11 -1.86
N LEU A 142 -7.93 2.77 -1.42
CA LEU A 142 -8.38 4.05 -1.97
C LEU A 142 -8.17 5.17 -0.95
N ILE A 143 -7.39 6.19 -1.33
CA ILE A 143 -7.06 7.32 -0.47
C ILE A 143 -7.55 8.62 -1.14
N PRO A 144 -8.85 8.92 -1.10
CA PRO A 144 -9.37 10.20 -1.58
C PRO A 144 -8.93 11.35 -0.66
N HIS A 145 -8.43 12.43 -1.25
CA HIS A 145 -8.05 13.65 -0.56
C HIS A 145 -9.30 14.47 -0.27
N ALA A 146 -9.76 14.46 0.97
CA ALA A 146 -10.88 15.27 1.42
C ALA A 146 -10.53 16.77 1.39
N GLU A 147 -11.37 17.58 0.75
CA GLU A 147 -11.32 19.04 0.83
C GLU A 147 -12.28 19.58 1.89
N LYS A 148 -13.33 18.80 2.21
CA LYS A 148 -14.33 19.10 3.24
C LYS A 148 -14.71 17.83 4.01
N PRO A 149 -15.21 17.95 5.26
CA PRO A 149 -15.57 16.79 6.07
C PRO A 149 -16.58 15.82 5.42
N SER A 150 -17.50 16.34 4.60
CA SER A 150 -18.50 15.51 3.92
C SER A 150 -17.89 14.56 2.88
N ASP A 151 -16.68 14.82 2.39
CA ASP A 151 -16.01 13.94 1.42
C ASP A 151 -15.69 12.57 2.04
N GLY A 152 -15.50 12.51 3.36
CA GLY A 152 -15.32 11.25 4.08
C GLY A 152 -16.57 10.35 4.04
N ILE A 153 -17.76 10.94 3.90
CA ILE A 153 -19.02 10.19 3.82
C ILE A 153 -19.07 9.36 2.54
N GLU A 154 -18.59 9.90 1.41
CA GLU A 154 -18.58 9.19 0.12
C GLU A 154 -17.66 7.96 0.16
N ALA A 155 -16.52 8.06 0.85
CA ALA A 155 -15.60 6.93 1.04
C ALA A 155 -16.21 5.85 1.94
N LEU A 156 -16.86 6.23 3.04
CA LEU A 156 -17.56 5.27 3.91
C LEU A 156 -18.75 4.61 3.20
N ALA A 157 -19.52 5.37 2.42
CA ALA A 157 -20.61 4.85 1.61
C ALA A 157 -20.12 3.87 0.54
N LEU A 158 -18.92 4.08 -0.02
CA LEU A 158 -18.30 3.12 -0.93
C LEU A 158 -17.98 1.81 -0.20
N LEU A 159 -17.32 1.86 0.96
CA LEU A 159 -16.98 0.67 1.72
C LEU A 159 -18.23 -0.15 2.10
N ASP A 160 -19.28 0.52 2.57
CA ASP A 160 -20.58 -0.10 2.87
C ASP A 160 -21.20 -0.74 1.62
N ALA A 161 -21.25 -0.01 0.50
CA ALA A 161 -21.85 -0.49 -0.74
C ALA A 161 -21.06 -1.64 -1.40
N LEU A 162 -19.75 -1.72 -1.18
CA LEU A 162 -18.93 -2.82 -1.67
C LEU A 162 -19.11 -4.07 -0.80
N GLY A 163 -19.19 -3.92 0.53
CA GLY A 163 -19.31 -5.05 1.45
C GLY A 163 -18.15 -6.05 1.35
N ARG A 164 -16.97 -5.57 0.91
CA ARG A 164 -15.78 -6.36 0.67
C ARG A 164 -14.81 -6.21 1.83
N ASP A 165 -14.15 -7.31 2.18
CA ASP A 165 -13.14 -7.36 3.22
C ASP A 165 -11.74 -7.04 2.70
N ASP A 166 -11.53 -6.97 1.39
CA ASP A 166 -10.25 -6.70 0.73
C ASP A 166 -10.05 -5.24 0.25
N VAL A 167 -10.92 -4.32 0.69
CA VAL A 167 -10.88 -2.89 0.32
C VAL A 167 -10.66 -2.02 1.55
N ILE A 168 -9.67 -1.13 1.46
CA ILE A 168 -9.24 -0.22 2.54
C ILE A 168 -9.17 1.24 2.06
#